data_AF-A0ABD1BSL1-F1
#
_entry.id   AF-A0ABD1BSL1-F1
#
_cell.length_a   1.000
_cell.length_b   1.000
_cell.length_c   1.000
_cell.angle_alpha   90.00
_cell.angle_beta   90.00
_cell.angle_gamma   90.00
#
_symmetry.space_group_name_H-M   'P 1'
#
loop_
_entity.id
_entity.type
_entity.pdbx_description
1 polymer ?
#
loop_
_entity_poly.entity_id
_entity_poly.type
_entity_poly.pdbx_seq_one_letter_code
_entity_poly.pdbx_strand_id
1 'polypeptide(L)'
;MTMEDLVDSSELQASVAELNGELTILRGGWKRLTDSYSGVMSRVSAMESRLDAVDPRFDSVDSRLDSLDKNMSLISQTLARMEANQFSEKARGKQIASFSTNPNQVHSIDSDSEPIDNHLGYRGIQNVLENRNGMLKKIELPVFDGIRPYGWITQAERFFRLGKYNDADKLDLISVSLQGPVLNWYNREIEKAEFQSWPQFKKRMIARFSRS
;
A
#
# COMPACT_ATOMS: atom_id res chain seq x y z
N MET A 1 -32.14 71.99 -8.62
CA MET A 1 -31.68 70.70 -8.11
C MET A 1 -32.27 70.55 -6.73
N THR A 2 -33.29 69.71 -6.63
CA THR A 2 -34.07 69.52 -5.40
C THR A 2 -33.33 68.55 -4.47
N MET A 3 -33.67 68.52 -3.17
CA MET A 3 -33.05 67.54 -2.26
C MET A 3 -33.30 66.09 -2.69
N GLU A 4 -34.42 65.81 -3.37
CA GLU A 4 -34.73 64.48 -3.92
C GLU A 4 -33.70 64.05 -4.99
N ASP A 5 -33.32 64.97 -5.90
CA ASP A 5 -32.29 64.70 -6.92
C ASP A 5 -30.92 64.32 -6.32
N LEU A 6 -30.61 64.85 -5.13
CA LEU A 6 -29.35 64.59 -4.43
C LEU A 6 -29.35 63.24 -3.69
N VAL A 7 -30.51 62.83 -3.14
CA VAL A 7 -30.67 61.55 -2.44
C VAL A 7 -30.58 60.40 -3.44
N ASP A 8 -31.28 60.49 -4.57
CA ASP A 8 -31.22 59.48 -5.65
C ASP A 8 -29.79 59.28 -6.18
N SER A 9 -29.05 60.38 -6.33
CA SER A 9 -27.65 60.32 -6.75
C SER A 9 -26.75 59.62 -5.72
N SER A 10 -27.06 59.73 -4.42
CA SER A 10 -26.26 59.10 -3.36
C SER A 10 -26.50 57.59 -3.27
N GLU A 11 -27.74 57.16 -3.45
CA GLU A 11 -28.12 55.74 -3.47
C GLU A 11 -27.51 55.02 -4.69
N LEU A 12 -27.52 55.67 -5.86
CA LEU A 12 -26.86 55.14 -7.05
C LEU A 12 -25.35 54.98 -6.85
N GLN A 13 -24.67 55.93 -6.20
CA GLN A 13 -23.24 55.83 -5.90
C GLN A 13 -22.94 54.68 -4.93
N ALA A 14 -23.80 54.46 -3.94
CA ALA A 14 -23.67 53.34 -3.00
C ALA A 14 -23.80 51.99 -3.72
N SER A 15 -24.80 51.84 -4.61
CA SER A 15 -24.98 50.62 -5.41
C SER A 15 -23.79 50.35 -6.35
N VAL A 16 -23.23 51.40 -6.97
CA VAL A 16 -22.02 51.27 -7.81
C VAL A 16 -20.80 50.84 -6.98
N ALA A 17 -20.64 51.36 -5.76
CA ALA A 17 -19.56 50.96 -4.87
C ALA A 17 -19.68 49.49 -4.46
N GLU A 18 -20.90 49.03 -4.17
CA GLU A 18 -21.19 47.62 -3.85
C GLU A 18 -20.86 46.69 -5.02
N LEU A 19 -21.35 47.01 -6.23
CA LEU A 19 -21.05 46.24 -7.45
C LEU A 19 -19.55 46.19 -7.75
N ASN A 20 -18.82 47.28 -7.52
CA ASN A 20 -17.35 47.29 -7.66
C ASN A 20 -16.67 46.38 -6.63
N GLY A 21 -17.21 46.30 -5.41
CA GLY A 21 -16.78 45.35 -4.38
C GLY A 21 -16.99 43.90 -4.84
N GLU A 22 -18.18 43.57 -5.31
CA GLU A 22 -18.50 42.23 -5.85
C GLU A 22 -17.60 41.85 -7.03
N LEU A 23 -17.39 42.78 -7.97
CA LEU A 23 -16.52 42.59 -9.13
C LEU A 23 -15.06 42.32 -8.70
N THR A 24 -14.60 42.98 -7.64
CA THR A 24 -13.27 42.74 -7.06
C THR A 24 -13.15 41.34 -6.48
N ILE A 25 -14.17 40.89 -5.74
CA ILE A 25 -14.25 39.53 -5.19
C ILE A 25 -14.25 38.50 -6.32
N LEU A 26 -15.05 38.70 -7.36
CA LEU A 26 -15.18 37.79 -8.49
C LEU A 26 -13.85 37.68 -9.27
N ARG A 27 -13.16 38.80 -9.49
CA ARG A 27 -11.82 38.80 -10.10
C ARG A 27 -10.81 38.01 -9.26
N GLY A 28 -10.86 38.14 -7.94
CA GLY A 28 -10.05 37.35 -7.01
C GLY A 28 -10.36 35.85 -7.09
N GLY A 29 -11.65 35.50 -7.13
CA GLY A 29 -12.12 34.13 -7.32
C GLY A 29 -11.64 33.51 -8.63
N TRP A 30 -11.73 34.26 -9.74
CA TRP A 30 -11.26 33.84 -11.05
C TRP A 30 -9.75 33.58 -11.08
N LYS A 31 -8.95 34.45 -10.44
CA LYS A 31 -7.51 34.25 -10.32
C LYS A 31 -7.18 32.95 -9.57
N ARG A 32 -7.83 32.73 -8.43
CA ARG A 32 -7.67 31.49 -7.63
C ARG A 32 -8.07 30.24 -8.42
N LEU A 33 -9.15 30.31 -9.20
CA LEU A 33 -9.59 29.21 -10.06
C LEU A 33 -8.55 28.90 -11.14
N THR A 34 -8.01 29.94 -11.78
CA THR A 34 -6.98 29.80 -12.81
C THR A 34 -5.69 29.20 -12.24
N ASP A 35 -5.25 29.69 -11.06
CA ASP A 35 -4.09 29.15 -10.36
C ASP A 35 -4.33 27.68 -9.98
N SER A 36 -5.52 27.33 -9.47
CA SER A 36 -5.89 25.94 -9.17
C SER A 36 -5.90 25.05 -10.41
N TYR A 37 -6.44 25.53 -11.53
CA TYR A 37 -6.44 24.81 -12.81
C TYR A 37 -5.00 24.53 -13.27
N SER A 38 -4.12 25.53 -13.21
CA SER A 38 -2.71 25.37 -13.57
C SER A 38 -2.02 24.32 -12.70
N GLY A 39 -2.29 24.31 -11.39
CA GLY A 39 -1.74 23.32 -10.46
C GLY A 39 -2.24 21.90 -10.72
N VAL A 40 -3.50 21.74 -11.12
CA VAL A 40 -4.04 20.44 -11.56
C VAL A 40 -3.34 19.98 -12.84
N MET A 41 -3.17 20.86 -13.83
CA MET A 41 -2.48 20.52 -15.08
C MET A 41 -1.03 20.06 -14.82
N SER A 42 -0.29 20.74 -13.95
CA SER A 42 1.07 20.30 -13.58
C SER A 42 1.08 18.93 -12.92
N ARG A 43 0.10 18.61 -12.06
CA ARG A 43 -0.01 17.29 -11.43
C ARG A 43 -0.36 16.19 -12.44
N VAL A 44 -1.22 16.50 -13.41
CA VAL A 44 -1.57 15.57 -14.50
C VAL A 44 -0.33 15.27 -15.33
N SER A 45 0.44 16.27 -15.76
CA SER A 45 1.68 16.04 -16.51
C SER A 45 2.73 15.24 -15.72
N ALA A 46 2.81 15.45 -14.40
CA ALA A 46 3.67 14.64 -13.55
C ALA A 46 3.19 13.18 -13.43
N MET A 47 1.88 12.93 -13.46
CA MET A 47 1.31 11.58 -13.51
C MET A 47 1.58 10.90 -14.85
N GLU A 48 1.43 11.61 -15.96
CA GLU A 48 1.75 11.13 -17.31
C GLU A 48 3.21 10.67 -17.39
N SER A 49 4.15 11.52 -16.95
CA SER A 49 5.58 11.14 -16.92
C SER A 49 5.87 9.92 -16.04
N ARG A 50 5.14 9.75 -14.92
CA ARG A 50 5.27 8.54 -14.07
C ARG A 50 4.70 7.30 -14.72
N LEU A 51 3.65 7.42 -15.53
CA LEU A 51 3.10 6.32 -16.32
C LEU A 51 4.09 5.92 -17.42
N ASP A 52 4.68 6.87 -18.13
CA ASP A 52 5.73 6.59 -19.12
C ASP A 52 6.93 5.88 -18.50
N ALA A 53 7.26 6.19 -17.24
CA ALA A 53 8.33 5.52 -16.50
C ALA A 53 7.98 4.10 -16.03
N VAL A 54 6.71 3.67 -16.12
CA VAL A 54 6.28 2.32 -15.73
C VAL A 54 6.51 1.33 -16.87
N ASP A 55 6.34 1.71 -18.13
CA ASP A 55 6.57 0.86 -19.31
C ASP A 55 7.97 0.21 -19.34
N PRO A 56 9.09 0.96 -19.23
CA PRO A 56 10.42 0.34 -19.26
C PRO A 56 10.70 -0.57 -18.06
N ARG A 57 9.95 -0.42 -16.95
CA ARG A 57 10.05 -1.34 -15.80
C ARG A 57 9.37 -2.66 -16.11
N PHE A 58 8.28 -2.67 -16.87
CA PHE A 58 7.66 -3.90 -17.33
C PHE A 58 8.54 -4.61 -18.37
N ASP A 59 9.13 -3.88 -19.33
CA ASP A 59 10.09 -4.46 -20.28
C ASP A 59 11.28 -5.12 -19.57
N SER A 60 11.76 -4.50 -18.49
CA SER A 60 12.82 -5.07 -17.65
C SER A 60 12.37 -6.34 -16.91
N VAL A 61 11.12 -6.38 -16.44
CA VAL A 61 10.54 -7.58 -15.81
C VAL A 61 10.40 -8.71 -16.84
N ASP A 62 9.88 -8.43 -18.02
CA ASP A 62 9.73 -9.42 -19.10
C ASP A 62 11.09 -10.00 -19.50
N SER A 63 12.11 -9.15 -19.67
CA SER A 63 13.48 -9.60 -19.94
C SER A 63 14.06 -10.53 -18.86
N ARG A 64 13.70 -10.29 -17.59
CA ARG A 64 14.11 -11.15 -16.48
C ARG A 64 13.35 -12.47 -16.45
N LEU A 65 12.07 -12.47 -16.82
CA LEU A 65 11.28 -13.70 -16.96
C LEU A 65 11.81 -14.57 -18.10
N ASP A 66 12.13 -13.99 -19.26
CA ASP A 66 12.78 -14.69 -20.37
C ASP A 66 14.11 -15.34 -19.94
N SER A 67 14.87 -14.65 -19.11
CA SER A 67 16.14 -15.16 -18.58
C SER A 67 15.93 -16.30 -17.59
N LEU A 68 14.90 -16.21 -16.74
CA LEU A 68 14.52 -17.28 -15.81
C LEU A 68 14.03 -18.52 -16.56
N ASP A 69 13.24 -18.36 -17.61
CA ASP A 69 12.77 -19.47 -18.45
C ASP A 69 13.93 -20.21 -19.12
N LYS A 70 14.92 -19.48 -19.65
CA LYS A 70 16.15 -20.08 -20.21
C LYS A 70 16.94 -20.85 -19.15
N ASN A 71 17.11 -20.27 -17.96
CA ASN A 71 17.82 -20.94 -16.86
C ASN A 71 17.09 -22.21 -16.40
N MET A 72 15.76 -22.17 -16.29
CA MET A 72 14.95 -23.32 -15.92
C MET A 72 15.04 -24.43 -16.96
N SER A 73 14.98 -24.07 -18.25
CA SER A 73 15.19 -25.03 -19.35
C SER A 73 16.57 -25.70 -19.28
N LEU A 74 17.62 -24.94 -18.94
CA LEU A 74 18.97 -25.49 -18.79
C LEU A 74 19.03 -26.47 -17.62
N ILE A 75 18.43 -26.12 -16.47
CA ILE A 75 18.37 -27.00 -15.30
C ILE A 75 17.60 -28.29 -15.60
N SER A 76 16.47 -28.20 -16.30
CA SER A 76 15.73 -29.38 -16.73
C SER A 76 16.58 -30.29 -17.63
N GLN A 77 17.38 -29.71 -18.54
CA GLN A 77 18.29 -30.47 -19.39
C GLN A 77 19.44 -31.12 -18.60
N THR A 78 20.03 -30.44 -17.62
CA THR A 78 21.10 -31.02 -16.80
C THR A 78 20.56 -32.15 -15.92
N LEU A 79 19.36 -32.02 -15.37
CA LEU A 79 18.67 -33.08 -14.63
C LEU A 79 18.44 -34.31 -15.51
N ALA A 80 17.88 -34.13 -16.72
CA ALA A 80 17.66 -35.24 -17.65
C ALA A 80 18.96 -35.97 -18.02
N ARG A 81 20.08 -35.23 -18.18
CA ARG A 81 21.40 -35.82 -18.43
C ARG A 81 21.94 -36.59 -17.23
N MET A 82 21.75 -36.08 -16.01
CA MET A 82 22.16 -36.78 -14.79
C MET A 82 21.37 -38.07 -14.59
N GLU A 83 20.07 -38.07 -14.86
CA GLU A 83 19.23 -39.27 -14.84
C GLU A 83 19.75 -40.32 -15.85
N ALA A 84 19.99 -39.93 -17.10
CA ALA A 84 20.50 -40.84 -18.13
C ALA A 84 21.86 -41.48 -17.75
N ASN A 85 22.77 -40.70 -17.16
CA ASN A 85 24.09 -41.20 -16.73
C ASN A 85 23.98 -42.20 -15.57
N GLN A 86 23.07 -41.96 -14.62
CA GLN A 86 22.82 -42.87 -13.49
C GLN A 86 22.30 -44.24 -13.94
N PHE A 87 21.47 -44.29 -14.99
CA PHE A 87 20.99 -45.55 -15.56
C PHE A 87 22.12 -46.34 -16.27
N SER A 88 23.09 -45.66 -16.91
CA SER A 88 24.21 -46.34 -17.58
C SER A 88 25.23 -46.96 -16.61
N GLU A 89 25.48 -46.30 -15.47
CA GLU A 89 26.38 -46.78 -14.40
C GLU A 89 25.87 -48.06 -13.74
N LYS A 90 24.57 -48.11 -13.42
CA LYS A 90 23.91 -49.31 -12.85
C LYS A 90 23.92 -50.51 -13.81
N ALA A 91 23.98 -50.28 -15.11
CA ALA A 91 24.09 -51.34 -16.11
C ALA A 91 25.53 -51.91 -16.21
N ARG A 92 26.57 -51.09 -16.00
CA ARG A 92 27.97 -51.52 -16.01
C ARG A 92 28.42 -52.24 -14.74
N GLY A 93 27.89 -51.88 -13.57
CA GLY A 93 28.25 -52.50 -12.29
C GLY A 93 27.92 -54.00 -12.15
N LYS A 94 27.15 -54.59 -13.08
CA LYS A 94 26.81 -56.03 -13.07
C LYS A 94 27.76 -56.93 -13.87
N GLN A 95 28.73 -56.40 -14.62
CA GLN A 95 29.66 -57.20 -15.44
C GLN A 95 31.03 -57.47 -14.80
N ILE A 96 31.30 -56.97 -13.58
CA ILE A 96 32.64 -57.06 -12.95
C ILE A 96 32.62 -57.81 -11.61
N ALA A 97 31.74 -58.81 -11.46
CA ALA A 97 31.70 -59.67 -10.27
C ALA A 97 32.04 -61.12 -10.63
N SER A 98 33.34 -61.40 -10.77
CA SER A 98 33.88 -62.75 -10.60
C SER A 98 35.38 -62.68 -10.29
N PHE A 99 35.81 -63.52 -9.35
CA PHE A 99 37.15 -63.72 -8.76
C PHE A 99 37.49 -62.80 -7.57
N SER A 100 37.95 -63.21 -6.38
CA SER A 100 37.95 -64.47 -5.59
C SER A 100 38.68 -64.14 -4.24
N THR A 101 38.22 -64.70 -3.11
CA THR A 101 38.97 -65.05 -1.84
C THR A 101 39.39 -63.90 -0.89
N ASN A 102 38.64 -63.58 0.20
CA ASN A 102 38.64 -64.13 1.61
C ASN A 102 39.76 -63.56 2.55
N PRO A 103 39.67 -63.68 3.90
CA PRO A 103 38.63 -63.28 4.88
C PRO A 103 39.24 -62.59 6.16
N ASN A 104 38.41 -62.24 7.17
CA ASN A 104 38.72 -61.78 8.55
C ASN A 104 39.12 -60.29 8.70
N GLN A 105 38.68 -59.48 9.68
CA GLN A 105 38.23 -59.72 11.06
C GLN A 105 37.36 -58.54 11.58
N VAL A 106 36.57 -58.84 12.61
CA VAL A 106 35.50 -58.09 13.30
C VAL A 106 35.94 -56.82 14.08
N HIS A 107 35.11 -55.77 14.08
CA HIS A 107 34.66 -55.11 15.32
C HIS A 107 33.27 -54.50 15.14
N SER A 108 32.33 -54.99 15.95
CA SER A 108 30.97 -54.48 16.12
C SER A 108 30.88 -53.74 17.46
N ILE A 109 29.77 -53.02 17.67
CA ILE A 109 29.23 -52.42 18.93
C ILE A 109 29.51 -50.91 19.01
N ASP A 110 28.57 -50.00 19.27
CA ASP A 110 27.10 -50.01 19.33
C ASP A 110 26.63 -48.55 19.45
N SER A 111 25.33 -48.35 19.27
CA SER A 111 24.47 -47.44 20.02
C SER A 111 24.49 -45.92 19.78
N ASP A 112 23.27 -45.50 19.37
CA ASP A 112 22.46 -44.44 19.95
C ASP A 112 22.38 -43.07 19.25
N SER A 113 21.14 -42.80 18.82
CA SER A 113 20.39 -41.53 18.94
C SER A 113 20.82 -40.33 18.09
N GLU A 114 20.10 -40.07 17.00
CA GLU A 114 18.99 -39.08 16.92
C GLU A 114 18.61 -38.82 15.44
N PRO A 115 17.35 -38.44 15.13
CA PRO A 115 16.90 -38.14 13.79
C PRO A 115 17.47 -36.79 13.35
N ILE A 116 18.26 -36.78 12.28
CA ILE A 116 18.70 -35.54 11.62
C ILE A 116 17.51 -34.93 10.88
N ASP A 117 16.75 -34.16 11.67
CA ASP A 117 16.20 -32.86 11.37
C ASP A 117 15.67 -32.62 9.94
N ASN A 118 14.35 -32.79 9.81
CA ASN A 118 13.52 -32.34 8.69
C ASN A 118 13.58 -30.80 8.56
N HIS A 119 14.64 -30.24 7.97
CA HIS A 119 14.67 -28.86 7.51
C HIS A 119 14.27 -28.75 6.03
N LEU A 120 13.10 -29.30 5.69
CA LEU A 120 12.34 -28.93 4.50
C LEU A 120 11.07 -28.19 4.95
N GLY A 121 11.06 -26.88 4.74
CA GLY A 121 9.81 -26.16 4.51
C GLY A 121 9.35 -25.11 5.52
N TYR A 122 10.23 -24.33 6.15
CA TYR A 122 9.79 -23.09 6.84
C TYR A 122 10.71 -21.89 6.58
N ARG A 123 10.98 -21.59 5.31
CA ARG A 123 11.39 -20.22 4.91
C ARG A 123 10.16 -19.36 4.58
N GLY A 124 9.16 -19.37 5.46
CA GLY A 124 7.81 -18.86 5.16
C GLY A 124 7.24 -17.81 6.12
N ILE A 125 7.92 -17.46 7.21
CA ILE A 125 7.34 -16.55 8.22
C ILE A 125 8.12 -15.23 8.31
N GLN A 126 9.46 -15.25 8.17
CA GLN A 126 10.27 -14.04 8.23
C GLN A 126 10.02 -13.10 7.03
N ASN A 127 9.97 -13.65 5.82
CA ASN A 127 9.68 -12.89 4.59
C ASN A 127 8.25 -12.30 4.56
N VAL A 128 7.29 -12.90 5.26
CA VAL A 128 5.89 -12.41 5.27
C VAL A 128 5.75 -11.18 6.19
N LEU A 129 6.50 -11.13 7.29
CA LEU A 129 6.50 -9.98 8.21
C LEU A 129 7.26 -8.78 7.61
N GLU A 130 8.40 -9.02 6.97
CA GLU A 130 9.16 -7.98 6.25
C GLU A 130 8.42 -7.45 5.02
N ASN A 131 7.71 -8.32 4.28
CA ASN A 131 6.86 -7.90 3.17
C ASN A 131 5.60 -7.14 3.63
N ARG A 132 5.03 -7.48 4.81
CA ARG A 132 3.91 -6.73 5.41
C ARG A 132 4.31 -5.32 5.82
N ASN A 133 5.42 -5.17 6.53
CA ASN A 133 5.92 -3.84 6.92
C ASN A 133 6.35 -3.01 5.70
N GLY A 134 6.94 -3.64 4.68
CA GLY A 134 7.25 -3.01 3.39
C GLY A 134 6.01 -2.59 2.58
N MET A 135 4.90 -3.33 2.71
CA MET A 135 3.62 -3.01 2.07
C MET A 135 2.87 -1.89 2.82
N LEU A 136 2.93 -1.85 4.16
CA LEU A 136 2.36 -0.75 4.96
C LEU A 136 3.08 0.58 4.71
N LYS A 137 4.40 0.58 4.51
CA LYS A 137 5.15 1.77 4.08
C LYS A 137 4.71 2.33 2.72
N LYS A 138 4.08 1.50 1.87
CA LYS A 138 3.58 1.88 0.54
C LYS A 138 2.10 2.24 0.53
N ILE A 139 1.35 1.86 1.56
CA ILE A 139 -0.09 2.12 1.69
C ILE A 139 -0.24 3.17 2.78
N GLU A 140 -0.31 4.44 2.42
CA GLU A 140 -0.56 5.51 3.40
C GLU A 140 -2.02 5.45 3.87
N LEU A 141 -2.25 5.73 5.17
CA LEU A 141 -3.60 5.93 5.68
C LEU A 141 -4.13 7.25 5.09
N PRO A 142 -5.23 7.23 4.31
CA PRO A 142 -5.73 8.43 3.67
C PRO A 142 -6.21 9.45 4.71
N VAL A 143 -5.97 10.73 4.43
CA VAL A 143 -6.49 11.83 5.26
C VAL A 143 -8.02 11.91 5.11
N PHE A 144 -8.72 12.11 6.22
CA PHE A 144 -10.17 12.30 6.26
C PHE A 144 -10.53 13.77 6.46
N ASP A 145 -11.26 14.32 5.50
CA ASP A 145 -11.76 15.70 5.49
C ASP A 145 -13.26 15.81 5.84
N GLY A 146 -13.94 14.67 6.02
CA GLY A 146 -15.38 14.60 6.34
C GLY A 146 -16.24 14.12 5.18
N ILE A 147 -15.68 14.02 3.98
CA ILE A 147 -16.40 13.66 2.76
C ILE A 147 -16.41 12.14 2.58
N ARG A 148 -17.58 11.55 2.27
CA ARG A 148 -17.78 10.10 2.04
C ARG A 148 -17.24 9.23 3.20
N PRO A 149 -17.83 9.34 4.41
CA PRO A 149 -17.38 8.64 5.61
C PRO A 149 -17.27 7.12 5.44
N TYR A 150 -18.20 6.49 4.70
CA TYR A 150 -18.17 5.05 4.45
C TYR A 150 -16.99 4.60 3.57
N GLY A 151 -16.66 5.40 2.56
CA GLY A 151 -15.53 5.12 1.66
C GLY A 151 -14.21 5.20 2.41
N TRP A 152 -14.05 6.23 3.25
CA TRP A 152 -12.88 6.38 4.10
C TRP A 152 -12.75 5.26 5.14
N ILE A 153 -13.84 4.88 5.81
CA ILE A 153 -13.84 3.74 6.76
C ILE A 153 -13.36 2.46 6.08
N THR A 154 -13.82 2.20 4.85
CA THR A 154 -13.41 1.00 4.10
C THR A 154 -11.90 0.98 3.83
N GLN A 155 -11.33 2.14 3.51
CA GLN A 155 -9.89 2.28 3.29
C GLN A 155 -9.09 2.14 4.60
N ALA A 156 -9.54 2.80 5.67
CA ALA A 156 -8.93 2.72 6.99
C ALA A 156 -8.96 1.28 7.55
N GLU A 157 -10.09 0.57 7.44
CA GLU A 157 -10.19 -0.82 7.86
C GLU A 157 -9.28 -1.76 7.08
N ARG A 158 -9.12 -1.54 5.78
CA ARG A 158 -8.16 -2.29 4.97
C ARG A 158 -6.74 -2.05 5.45
N PHE A 159 -6.37 -0.81 5.73
CA PHE A 159 -5.06 -0.46 6.26
C PHE A 159 -4.82 -1.12 7.63
N PHE A 160 -5.77 -0.99 8.56
CA PHE A 160 -5.63 -1.56 9.90
C PHE A 160 -5.58 -3.09 9.91
N ARG A 161 -6.35 -3.75 9.02
CA ARG A 161 -6.32 -5.20 8.85
C ARG A 161 -4.97 -5.71 8.33
N LEU A 162 -4.34 -4.96 7.43
CA LEU A 162 -3.02 -5.33 6.88
C LEU A 162 -1.91 -5.17 7.92
N GLY A 163 -2.00 -4.17 8.80
CA GLY A 163 -1.03 -3.93 9.87
C GLY A 163 -1.33 -4.60 11.20
N LYS A 164 -2.45 -5.34 11.31
CA LYS A 164 -2.89 -6.02 12.55
C LYS A 164 -2.95 -5.09 13.77
N TYR A 165 -3.40 -3.86 13.57
CA TYR A 165 -3.52 -2.86 14.63
C TYR A 165 -4.61 -3.26 15.64
N ASN A 166 -4.33 -3.06 16.93
CA ASN A 166 -5.35 -3.18 17.96
C ASN A 166 -6.26 -1.92 17.99
N ASP A 167 -7.32 -1.91 18.79
CA ASP A 167 -8.25 -0.78 18.80
C ASP A 167 -7.65 0.51 19.37
N ALA A 168 -6.71 0.42 20.33
CA ALA A 168 -6.00 1.59 20.85
C ALA A 168 -5.08 2.20 19.77
N ASP A 169 -4.28 1.37 19.09
CA ASP A 169 -3.37 1.83 18.04
C ASP A 169 -4.13 2.49 16.87
N LYS A 170 -5.34 1.98 16.55
CA LYS A 170 -6.21 2.59 15.54
C LYS A 170 -6.63 3.99 15.95
N LEU A 171 -7.02 4.17 17.21
CA LEU A 171 -7.48 5.45 17.75
C LEU A 171 -6.34 6.48 17.79
N ASP A 172 -5.13 6.05 18.13
CA ASP A 172 -3.94 6.91 18.08
C ASP A 172 -3.64 7.33 16.64
N LEU A 173 -3.66 6.38 15.70
CA LEU A 173 -3.30 6.63 14.32
C LEU A 173 -4.36 7.47 13.57
N ILE A 174 -5.65 7.33 13.90
CA ILE A 174 -6.66 8.18 13.27
C ILE A 174 -6.46 9.64 13.62
N SER A 175 -6.01 9.97 14.83
CA SER A 175 -5.84 11.37 15.26
C SER A 175 -4.94 12.17 14.32
N VAL A 176 -3.96 11.51 13.70
CA VAL A 176 -3.01 12.09 12.74
C VAL A 176 -3.58 12.16 11.32
N SER A 177 -4.61 11.38 11.01
CA SER A 177 -5.24 11.31 9.69
C SER A 177 -6.51 12.13 9.54
N LEU A 178 -6.96 12.83 10.60
CA LEU A 178 -8.13 13.71 10.53
C LEU A 178 -7.71 15.14 10.18
N GLN A 179 -8.48 15.81 9.32
CA GLN A 179 -8.22 17.20 8.93
C GLN A 179 -9.48 18.06 8.98
N GLY A 180 -9.26 19.37 9.18
CA GLY A 180 -10.29 20.39 9.00
C GLY A 180 -11.46 20.23 9.99
N PRO A 181 -12.72 20.30 9.51
CA PRO A 181 -13.90 20.21 10.38
C PRO A 181 -13.99 18.91 11.19
N VAL A 182 -13.43 17.82 10.68
CA VAL A 182 -13.44 16.52 11.36
C VAL A 182 -12.48 16.49 12.54
N LEU A 183 -11.28 17.04 12.38
CA LEU A 183 -10.30 17.13 13.47
C LEU A 183 -10.84 17.98 14.63
N ASN A 184 -11.47 19.13 14.31
CA ASN A 184 -12.11 19.98 15.31
C ASN A 184 -13.24 19.25 16.05
N TRP A 185 -14.05 18.47 15.33
CA TRP A 185 -15.07 17.63 15.94
C TRP A 185 -14.47 16.54 16.84
N TYR A 186 -13.41 15.88 16.39
CA TYR A 186 -12.73 14.81 17.11
C TYR A 186 -12.14 15.30 18.44
N ASN A 187 -11.42 16.43 18.43
CA ASN A 187 -10.86 17.03 19.64
C ASN A 187 -11.96 17.33 20.67
N ARG A 188 -13.09 17.90 20.21
CA ARG A 188 -14.24 18.17 21.08
C ARG A 188 -14.92 16.90 21.60
N GLU A 189 -14.92 15.80 20.83
CA GLU A 189 -15.47 14.52 21.29
C GLU A 189 -14.56 13.87 22.35
N ILE A 190 -13.23 13.93 22.17
CA ILE A 190 -12.27 13.46 23.17
C ILE A 190 -12.41 14.22 24.49
N GLU A 191 -12.57 15.55 24.43
CA GLU A 191 -12.79 16.39 25.63
C GLU A 191 -14.07 16.01 26.40
N LYS A 192 -15.09 15.50 25.70
CA LYS A 192 -16.35 15.07 26.32
C LYS A 192 -16.27 13.65 26.87
N ALA A 193 -15.75 12.73 26.08
CA ALA A 193 -15.61 11.33 26.43
C ALA A 193 -14.68 10.65 25.43
N GLU A 194 -13.55 10.15 25.92
CA GLU A 194 -12.59 9.38 25.13
C GLU A 194 -13.24 8.20 24.40
N PHE A 195 -12.71 7.89 23.23
CA PHE A 195 -13.12 6.72 22.46
C PHE A 195 -12.55 5.45 23.10
N GLN A 196 -13.42 4.52 23.45
CA GLN A 196 -13.06 3.27 24.10
C GLN A 196 -12.79 2.13 23.10
N SER A 197 -13.23 2.30 21.85
CA SER A 197 -13.07 1.29 20.80
C SER A 197 -13.27 1.84 19.40
N TRP A 198 -12.71 1.14 18.41
CA TRP A 198 -12.85 1.50 17.00
C TRP A 198 -14.30 1.51 16.51
N PRO A 199 -15.17 0.54 16.87
CA PRO A 199 -16.59 0.57 16.52
C PRO A 199 -17.32 1.80 17.07
N GLN A 200 -16.98 2.25 18.28
CA GLN A 200 -17.58 3.43 18.89
C GLN A 200 -17.25 4.69 18.09
N PHE A 201 -15.98 4.85 17.70
CA PHE A 201 -15.54 5.95 16.85
C PHE A 201 -16.32 5.96 15.53
N LYS A 202 -16.35 4.84 14.80
CA LYS A 202 -17.09 4.72 13.53
C LYS A 202 -18.57 5.11 13.68
N LYS A 203 -19.23 4.64 14.73
CA LYS A 203 -20.64 4.94 15.00
C LYS A 203 -20.89 6.44 15.14
N ARG A 204 -20.08 7.13 15.94
CA ARG A 204 -20.21 8.58 16.15
C ARG A 204 -19.83 9.38 14.90
N MET A 205 -18.78 8.97 14.20
CA MET A 205 -18.32 9.59 12.96
C MET A 205 -19.40 9.51 11.87
N ILE A 206 -19.99 8.33 11.65
CA ILE A 206 -21.09 8.15 10.71
C ILE A 206 -22.29 9.00 11.14
N ALA A 207 -22.68 8.98 12.41
CA ALA A 207 -23.81 9.79 12.89
C ALA A 207 -23.63 11.30 12.63
N ARG A 208 -22.37 11.79 12.63
CA ARG A 208 -22.05 13.20 12.40
C ARG A 208 -21.92 13.57 10.92
N PHE A 209 -21.26 12.73 10.11
CA PHE A 209 -20.85 13.08 8.75
C PHE A 209 -21.61 12.34 7.64
N SER A 210 -22.57 11.46 7.96
CA SER A 210 -23.40 10.77 6.94
C SER A 210 -24.53 11.62 6.36
N ARG A 211 -24.80 12.80 6.93
CA ARG A 211 -25.90 13.69 6.54
C ARG A 211 -25.46 14.97 5.82
N SER A 212 -24.18 15.09 5.47
CA SER A 212 -23.62 16.24 4.76
C SER A 212 -23.11 15.86 3.39
#